data_AF-A0A1X1QUI7-F1
#
_entry.id   AF-A0A1X1QUI7-F1
#
_cell.length_a   1.000
_cell.length_b   1.000
_cell.length_c   1.000
_cell.angle_alpha   90.00
_cell.angle_beta   90.00
_cell.angle_gamma   90.00
#
_symmetry.space_group_name_H-M   'P 1'
#
loop_
_entity.id
_entity.type
_entity.pdbx_description
1 polymer ?
#
loop_
_entity_poly.entity_id
_entity_poly.type
_entity_poly.pdbx_seq_one_letter_code
_entity_poly.pdbx_strand_id
1 'polypeptide(L)'
;MERKSKVTQSAVNAACDQLQADSKNVTVNAAISITGGSFSTVGDMVKLWREEQAAHSAPLLQMPDSVTTAMHKAAFDIWAAASLWRGNLSNASRRKQGRP
;
A
#
# COMPACT_ATOMS: atom_id res chain seq x y z
N MET A 1 3.95 -39.84 -17.26
CA MET A 1 4.48 -38.92 -16.23
C MET A 1 4.34 -37.50 -16.75
N GLU A 2 3.27 -36.81 -16.36
CA GLU A 2 3.10 -35.39 -16.68
C GLU A 2 4.20 -34.60 -15.99
N ARG A 3 5.00 -33.86 -16.75
CA ARG A 3 6.00 -32.97 -16.18
C ARG A 3 5.26 -31.84 -15.49
N LYS A 4 5.16 -31.89 -14.16
CA LYS A 4 4.71 -30.77 -13.31
C LYS A 4 5.40 -29.51 -13.82
N SER A 5 4.61 -28.59 -14.37
CA SER A 5 5.06 -27.34 -14.97
C SER A 5 6.07 -26.67 -14.05
N LYS A 6 7.27 -26.41 -14.57
CA LYS A 6 8.35 -25.78 -13.81
C LYS A 6 7.83 -24.43 -13.30
N VAL A 7 7.80 -24.24 -11.98
CA VAL A 7 7.50 -22.93 -11.38
C VAL A 7 8.53 -21.93 -11.90
N THR A 8 8.04 -20.80 -12.40
CA THR A 8 8.88 -19.74 -12.98
C THR A 8 8.89 -18.51 -12.07
N GLN A 9 9.99 -17.75 -12.11
CA GLN A 9 10.11 -16.50 -11.35
C GLN A 9 8.97 -15.53 -11.68
N SER A 10 8.59 -15.42 -12.97
CA SER A 10 7.50 -14.54 -13.40
C SER A 10 6.16 -14.92 -12.75
N ALA A 11 5.85 -16.21 -12.62
CA ALA A 11 4.63 -16.66 -11.94
C ALA A 11 4.65 -16.32 -10.44
N VAL A 12 5.81 -16.48 -9.78
CA VAL A 12 5.97 -16.12 -8.36
C VAL A 12 5.86 -14.62 -8.16
N ASN A 13 6.47 -13.81 -9.03
CA ASN A 13 6.37 -12.36 -8.98
C ASN A 13 4.91 -11.90 -9.12
N ALA A 14 4.18 -12.42 -10.11
CA ALA A 14 2.77 -12.09 -10.30
C ALA A 14 1.90 -12.48 -9.08
N ALA A 15 2.19 -13.61 -8.44
CA ALA A 15 1.52 -14.02 -7.20
C ALA A 15 1.84 -13.09 -6.03
N CYS A 16 3.11 -12.67 -5.88
CA CYS A 16 3.51 -11.70 -4.88
C CYS A 16 2.85 -10.33 -5.09
N ASP A 17 2.80 -9.85 -6.33
CA ASP A 17 2.16 -8.58 -6.70
C ASP A 17 0.66 -8.62 -6.42
N GLN A 18 -0.01 -9.74 -6.72
CA GLN A 18 -1.42 -9.94 -6.38
C GLN A 18 -1.65 -9.89 -4.87
N LEU A 19 -0.80 -10.54 -4.07
CA LEU A 19 -0.88 -10.49 -2.61
C LEU A 19 -0.66 -9.06 -2.08
N GLN A 20 0.26 -8.30 -2.68
CA GLN A 20 0.50 -6.90 -2.32
C GLN A 20 -0.68 -6.00 -2.69
N ALA A 21 -1.29 -6.18 -3.87
CA ALA A 21 -2.48 -5.45 -4.30
C ALA A 21 -3.68 -5.72 -3.39
N ASP A 22 -3.82 -6.95 -2.91
CA ASP A 22 -4.83 -7.35 -1.93
C ASP A 22 -4.56 -6.83 -0.50
N SER A 23 -3.49 -6.06 -0.30
CA SER A 23 -3.00 -5.63 1.04
C SER A 23 -2.75 -6.79 2.01
N LYS A 24 -2.42 -7.98 1.47
CA LYS A 24 -2.08 -9.17 2.24
C LYS A 24 -0.57 -9.28 2.39
N ASN A 25 -0.12 -9.89 3.49
CA ASN A 25 1.30 -10.17 3.68
C ASN A 25 1.81 -11.17 2.63
N VAL A 26 2.82 -10.76 1.88
CA VAL A 26 3.51 -11.60 0.89
C VAL A 26 4.37 -12.63 1.63
N THR A 27 3.77 -13.77 1.95
CA THR A 27 4.46 -14.91 2.58
C THR A 27 4.74 -15.99 1.55
N VAL A 28 5.82 -16.75 1.74
CA VAL A 28 6.20 -17.87 0.85
C VAL A 28 5.07 -18.89 0.75
N ASN A 29 4.35 -19.15 1.85
CA ASN A 29 3.23 -20.09 1.85
C ASN A 29 2.04 -19.59 1.01
N ALA A 30 1.76 -18.28 1.04
CA ALA A 30 0.73 -17.67 0.21
C ALA A 30 1.11 -17.68 -1.28
N ALA A 31 2.39 -17.40 -1.60
CA ALA A 31 2.89 -17.52 -2.98
C ALA A 31 2.80 -18.97 -3.49
N ILE A 32 3.20 -19.97 -2.68
CA ILE A 32 3.06 -21.40 -3.01
C ILE A 32 1.61 -21.80 -3.24
N SER A 33 0.67 -21.24 -2.46
CA SER A 33 -0.76 -21.53 -2.63
C SER A 33 -1.30 -21.08 -3.99
N ILE A 34 -0.66 -20.08 -4.61
CA ILE A 34 -1.05 -19.52 -5.91
C ILE A 34 -0.28 -20.19 -7.05
N THR A 35 1.05 -20.29 -6.96
CA THR A 35 1.88 -20.82 -8.06
C THR A 35 2.07 -22.33 -8.03
N GLY A 36 1.86 -22.96 -6.88
CA GLY A 36 2.38 -24.28 -6.59
C GLY A 36 3.91 -24.28 -6.44
N GLY A 37 4.47 -25.44 -6.09
CA GLY A 37 5.92 -25.65 -5.97
C GLY A 37 6.41 -26.01 -4.57
N SER A 38 7.72 -26.25 -4.47
CA SER A 38 8.37 -26.55 -3.20
C SER A 38 8.75 -25.27 -2.46
N PHE A 39 8.75 -25.33 -1.12
CA PHE A 39 9.10 -24.20 -0.26
C PHE A 39 10.50 -23.64 -0.51
N SER A 40 11.48 -24.50 -0.77
CA SER A 40 12.84 -24.07 -1.12
C SER A 40 12.87 -23.25 -2.40
N THR A 41 12.24 -23.76 -3.47
CA THR A 41 12.23 -23.09 -4.78
C THR A 41 11.48 -21.77 -4.76
N VAL A 42 10.25 -21.75 -4.24
CA VAL A 42 9.44 -20.51 -4.18
C VAL A 42 10.04 -19.54 -3.17
N GLY A 43 10.64 -20.04 -2.07
CA GLY A 43 11.32 -19.21 -1.08
C GLY A 43 12.44 -18.36 -1.66
N ASP A 44 13.32 -18.98 -2.47
CA ASP A 44 14.40 -18.26 -3.16
C ASP A 44 13.84 -17.22 -4.14
N MET A 45 12.79 -17.57 -4.89
CA MET A 45 12.15 -16.67 -5.86
C MET A 45 11.45 -15.48 -5.18
N VAL A 46 10.72 -15.69 -4.09
CA VAL A 46 10.06 -14.62 -3.31
C VAL A 46 11.10 -13.71 -2.67
N LYS A 47 12.23 -14.27 -2.21
CA LYS A 47 13.33 -13.46 -1.67
C LYS A 47 13.89 -12.54 -2.74
N LEU A 48 14.13 -13.06 -3.95
CA LEU A 48 14.62 -12.28 -5.09
C LEU A 48 13.63 -11.16 -5.47
N TRP A 49 12.33 -11.47 -5.56
CA TRP A 49 11.28 -10.47 -5.78
C TRP A 49 11.31 -9.38 -4.70
N ARG A 50 11.46 -9.74 -3.43
CA ARG A 50 11.50 -8.75 -2.34
C ARG A 50 12.75 -7.87 -2.41
N GLU A 51 13.88 -8.41 -2.83
CA GLU A 51 15.11 -7.63 -3.08
C GLU A 51 14.94 -6.69 -4.27
N GLU A 52 14.31 -7.13 -5.35
CA GLU A 52 13.93 -6.28 -6.49
C GLU A 52 12.97 -5.18 -6.06
N GLN A 53 11.94 -5.48 -5.28
CA GLN A 53 11.01 -4.49 -4.74
C GLN A 53 11.68 -3.53 -3.77
N ALA A 54 12.66 -3.99 -2.98
CA ALA A 54 13.43 -3.12 -2.10
C ALA A 54 14.41 -2.23 -2.88
N ALA A 55 14.93 -2.70 -4.02
CA ALA A 55 15.76 -1.90 -4.92
C ALA A 55 14.92 -0.91 -5.76
N HIS A 56 13.69 -1.29 -6.12
CA HIS A 56 12.73 -0.46 -6.86
C HIS A 56 11.97 0.52 -5.95
N SER A 57 11.86 0.19 -4.67
CA SER A 57 11.57 1.15 -3.60
C SER A 57 12.79 2.07 -3.53
N ALA A 58 12.75 3.14 -4.33
CA ALA A 58 13.84 4.11 -4.43
C ALA A 58 14.45 4.35 -3.04
N PRO A 59 15.80 4.32 -2.90
CA PRO A 59 16.44 4.57 -1.63
C PRO A 59 15.84 5.85 -1.09
N LEU A 60 15.20 5.78 0.09
CA LEU A 60 14.45 6.86 0.72
C LEU A 60 15.13 8.19 0.41
N LEU A 61 14.67 8.83 -0.66
CA LEU A 61 15.21 10.10 -1.10
C LEU A 61 14.73 11.01 0.00
N GLN A 62 15.65 11.43 0.87
CA GLN A 62 15.32 12.34 1.95
C GLN A 62 14.62 13.52 1.28
N MET A 63 13.31 13.64 1.52
CA MET A 63 12.54 14.72 0.94
C MET A 63 13.22 16.02 1.39
N PRO A 64 13.59 16.90 0.43
CA PRO A 64 14.14 18.19 0.79
C PRO A 64 13.19 18.88 1.77
N ASP A 65 13.73 19.56 2.78
CA ASP A 65 12.92 20.15 3.86
C ASP A 65 11.78 21.03 3.33
N SER A 66 12.01 21.73 2.21
CA SER A 66 11.00 22.53 1.52
C SER A 66 9.76 21.73 1.10
N VAL A 67 9.94 20.50 0.62
CA VAL A 67 8.84 19.61 0.20
C VAL A 67 8.11 19.08 1.42
N THR A 68 8.84 18.70 2.47
CA THR A 68 8.26 18.23 3.75
C THR A 68 7.44 19.35 4.40
N THR A 69 7.95 20.59 4.43
CA THR A 69 7.21 21.76 4.91
C THR A 69 5.96 22.02 4.07
N ALA A 70 6.05 21.93 2.74
CA ALA A 70 4.90 22.11 1.86
C ALA A 70 3.82 21.04 2.10
N MET A 71 4.21 19.78 2.28
CA MET A 71 3.29 18.69 2.62
C MET A 71 2.62 18.89 3.98
N HIS A 72 3.37 19.27 5.01
CA HIS A 72 2.79 19.59 6.33
C HIS A 72 1.80 20.74 6.26
N LYS A 73 2.14 21.80 5.51
CA LYS A 73 1.23 22.93 5.30
C LYS A 73 -0.05 22.50 4.58
N ALA A 74 0.07 21.71 3.51
CA ALA A 74 -1.09 21.20 2.77
C ALA A 74 -1.99 20.33 3.67
N ALA A 75 -1.41 19.44 4.46
CA ALA A 75 -2.15 18.62 5.42
C ALA A 75 -2.89 19.47 6.47
N PHE A 76 -2.22 20.51 6.98
CA PHE A 76 -2.83 21.47 7.91
C PHE A 76 -3.98 22.24 7.26
N ASP A 77 -3.78 22.74 6.04
CA ASP A 77 -4.81 23.49 5.30
C ASP A 77 -6.04 22.61 5.03
N ILE A 78 -5.86 21.34 4.68
CA ILE A 78 -6.94 20.36 4.51
C ILE A 78 -7.69 20.14 5.83
N TRP A 79 -6.96 19.94 6.93
CA TRP A 79 -7.57 19.73 8.25
C TRP A 79 -8.33 20.96 8.73
N ALA A 80 -7.77 22.15 8.54
CA ALA A 80 -8.39 23.41 8.90
C ALA A 80 -9.67 23.64 8.09
N ALA A 81 -9.64 23.41 6.77
CA ALA A 81 -10.82 23.49 5.92
C ALA A 81 -11.90 22.51 6.41
N ALA A 82 -11.57 21.23 6.59
CA ALA A 82 -12.52 20.22 7.07
C ALA A 82 -13.14 20.58 8.44
N SER A 83 -12.33 21.11 9.35
CA SER A 83 -12.76 21.55 10.68
C SER A 83 -13.70 22.76 10.60
N LEU A 84 -13.42 23.70 9.70
CA LEU A 84 -14.27 24.86 9.44
C LEU A 84 -15.64 24.44 8.87
N TRP A 85 -15.66 23.50 7.92
CA TRP A 85 -16.91 22.93 7.39
C TRP A 85 -17.76 22.29 8.50
N ARG A 86 -17.13 21.55 9.41
CA ARG A 86 -17.80 20.95 10.58
C ARG A 86 -18.38 22.01 11.53
N GLY A 87 -17.65 23.10 11.77
CA GLY A 87 -18.12 24.23 12.56
C GLY A 87 -19.30 24.96 11.91
N ASN A 88 -19.26 25.16 10.58
CA ASN A 88 -20.31 25.85 9.85
C ASN A 88 -21.62 25.04 9.80
N LEU A 89 -21.53 23.71 9.63
CA LEU A 89 -22.68 22.80 9.75
C LEU A 89 -23.32 22.85 11.15
N SER A 90 -22.50 22.93 12.19
CA SER A 90 -22.97 23.01 13.59
C SER A 90 -23.72 24.32 13.90
N ASN A 91 -23.33 25.42 13.26
CA ASN A 91 -24.00 26.71 13.37
C ASN A 91 -25.27 26.82 12.51
N ALA A 92 -25.28 26.20 11.32
CA ALA A 92 -26.45 26.14 10.46
C ALA A 92 -27.63 25.38 11.11
N SER A 93 -27.34 24.27 11.81
CA SER A 93 -28.33 23.49 12.56
C SER A 93 -28.94 24.26 13.74
N ARG A 94 -28.16 25.12 14.40
CA ARG A 94 -28.66 25.98 15.50
C ARG A 94 -29.59 27.09 15.04
N ARG A 95 -29.33 27.70 13.88
CA ARG A 95 -30.20 28.76 13.30
C ARG A 95 -31.57 28.24 12.87
N LYS A 96 -31.71 26.94 12.59
CA LYS A 96 -33.00 26.31 12.25
C LYS A 96 -33.85 25.92 13.47
N GLN A 97 -33.27 25.84 14.67
CA GLN A 97 -33.97 25.51 15.92
C GLN A 97 -34.33 26.74 16.79
N GLY A 98 -33.79 27.94 16.47
CA GLY A 98 -34.02 29.17 17.24
C GLY A 98 -34.89 30.20 16.53
N ARG A 99 -36.08 29.82 16.06
CA ARG A 99 -37.12 30.79 15.65
C ARG A 99 -38.33 30.62 16.58
N PRO A 100 -38.68 31.61 17.41
CA PRO A 100 -40.05 31.73 17.92
C PRO A 100 -41.03 32.06 16.78
#